data_AF-A0A522IVP0-F1
#
_entry.id   AF-A0A522IVP0-F1
#
_cell.length_a   1.000
_cell.length_b   1.000
_cell.length_c   1.000
_cell.angle_alpha   90.00
_cell.angle_beta   90.00
_cell.angle_gamma   90.00
#
_symmetry.space_group_name_H-M   'P 1'
#
loop_
_entity.id
_entity.type
_entity.pdbx_description
1 polymer ?
#
loop_
_entity_poly.entity_id
_entity_poly.type
_entity_poly.pdbx_seq_one_letter_code
_entity_poly.pdbx_strand_id
1 'polypeptide(L)'
;MSFRLSTRPHGHPTLRLIASRAAPFALALMLAACKMPVHTDASAPPSDPFIPAATQLLDNTKWQLTEWKEANGTLRTLPGVSASTAAAPAAPATSAAAAAANPITLELSTATGQRHASGFSGCNRYAGAYALKNGLLSFGTLAGTRMACIGTGGDVEGAYLDALSRIARSGMQMDAPQALLLILDNGDRLTFTHPADAAPAAQPKQ
;
A
#
# COMPACT_ATOMS: atom_id res chain seq x y z
N MET A 1 -12.77 -5.68 -73.39
CA MET A 1 -13.90 -4.98 -74.03
C MET A 1 -14.50 -4.04 -73.01
N SER A 2 -14.24 -2.75 -73.17
CA SER A 2 -14.58 -1.69 -72.22
C SER A 2 -15.87 -1.00 -72.68
N PHE A 3 -16.94 -1.09 -71.90
CA PHE A 3 -18.17 -0.35 -72.18
C PHE A 3 -18.10 1.04 -71.52
N ARG A 4 -17.94 2.06 -72.36
CA ARG A 4 -18.30 3.45 -72.07
C ARG A 4 -19.78 3.63 -72.41
N LEU A 5 -20.58 4.24 -71.53
CA LEU A 5 -21.78 5.02 -71.90
C LEU A 5 -22.02 6.02 -70.76
N SER A 6 -21.67 7.29 -70.92
CA SER A 6 -22.37 8.37 -71.63
C SER A 6 -23.41 9.06 -70.75
N THR A 7 -23.04 10.27 -70.33
CA THR A 7 -23.84 11.23 -69.56
C THR A 7 -24.53 12.25 -70.49
N ARG A 8 -25.54 12.95 -69.92
CA ARG A 8 -26.19 14.22 -70.33
C ARG A 8 -27.60 14.10 -70.96
N PRO A 9 -28.43 15.18 -71.01
CA PRO A 9 -28.68 16.23 -69.99
C PRO A 9 -30.16 16.69 -69.88
N HIS A 10 -30.46 17.41 -68.79
CA HIS A 10 -31.26 18.64 -68.64
C HIS A 10 -32.69 18.76 -69.24
N GLY A 11 -33.65 18.99 -68.34
CA GLY A 11 -34.87 19.76 -68.59
C GLY A 11 -35.24 20.57 -67.35
N HIS A 12 -35.21 21.90 -67.44
CA HIS A 12 -35.72 22.83 -66.42
C HIS A 12 -37.22 23.07 -66.64
N PRO A 13 -37.98 23.36 -65.57
CA PRO A 13 -38.79 24.57 -65.64
C PRO A 13 -38.80 25.43 -64.36
N THR A 14 -38.49 26.70 -64.58
CA THR A 14 -39.12 27.94 -64.10
C THR A 14 -39.80 28.04 -62.72
N LEU A 15 -39.13 28.85 -61.90
CA LEU A 15 -39.54 29.77 -60.82
C LEU A 15 -41.05 30.10 -60.67
N ARG A 16 -41.55 29.99 -59.42
CA ARG A 16 -42.57 30.88 -58.87
C ARG A 16 -42.10 31.43 -57.53
N LEU A 17 -41.90 32.76 -57.48
CA LEU A 17 -41.72 33.51 -56.24
C LEU A 17 -43.03 33.46 -55.44
N ILE A 18 -42.98 32.98 -54.21
CA ILE A 18 -43.97 33.31 -53.19
C ILE A 18 -43.20 33.94 -52.03
N ALA A 19 -43.30 35.25 -51.94
CA ALA A 19 -42.95 36.00 -50.75
C ALA A 19 -43.91 35.59 -49.62
N SER A 20 -43.39 35.33 -48.43
CA SER A 20 -43.83 36.00 -47.19
C SER A 20 -43.41 35.26 -45.91
N ARG A 21 -42.85 36.08 -45.00
CA ARG A 21 -43.02 36.10 -43.54
C ARG A 21 -42.28 35.08 -42.66
N ALA A 22 -41.18 35.61 -42.10
CA ALA A 22 -40.85 35.62 -40.67
C ALA A 22 -40.55 34.29 -39.95
N ALA A 23 -39.27 34.08 -39.60
CA ALA A 23 -38.82 33.80 -38.22
C ALA A 23 -37.28 33.71 -38.18
N PRO A 24 -36.58 34.39 -37.24
CA PRO A 24 -35.16 34.20 -37.04
C PRO A 24 -34.92 32.92 -36.23
N PHE A 25 -34.50 31.84 -36.89
CA PHE A 25 -33.96 30.68 -36.18
C PHE A 25 -32.52 30.98 -35.77
N ALA A 26 -32.35 31.32 -34.49
CA ALA A 26 -31.06 31.44 -33.84
C ALA A 26 -30.29 30.13 -33.96
N LEU A 27 -29.11 30.21 -34.59
CA LEU A 27 -28.15 29.12 -34.68
C LEU A 27 -27.45 28.94 -33.31
N ALA A 28 -28.05 28.14 -32.44
CA ALA A 28 -27.39 27.69 -31.22
C ALA A 28 -26.46 26.51 -31.56
N LEU A 29 -25.15 26.77 -31.66
CA LEU A 29 -24.13 25.72 -31.64
C LEU A 29 -24.18 24.99 -30.29
N MET A 30 -24.78 23.80 -30.27
CA MET A 30 -24.72 22.90 -29.13
C MET A 30 -23.29 22.36 -28.99
N LEU A 31 -22.51 22.91 -28.05
CA LEU A 31 -21.37 22.19 -27.49
C LEU A 31 -21.92 20.97 -26.73
N ALA A 32 -21.99 19.82 -27.41
CA ALA A 32 -22.15 18.54 -26.75
C ALA A 32 -20.87 18.25 -25.96
N ALA A 33 -20.79 18.81 -24.75
CA ALA A 33 -19.80 18.41 -23.77
C ALA A 33 -20.00 16.92 -23.49
N CYS A 34 -19.08 16.08 -23.95
CA CYS A 34 -19.01 14.69 -23.49
C CYS A 34 -18.81 14.73 -21.98
N LYS A 35 -19.89 14.58 -21.20
CA LYS A 35 -19.82 14.16 -19.80
C LYS A 35 -19.22 12.77 -19.80
N MET A 36 -17.89 12.68 -19.78
CA MET A 36 -17.22 11.42 -19.47
C MET A 36 -17.66 11.03 -18.06
N PRO A 37 -18.19 9.82 -17.84
CA PRO A 37 -18.43 9.31 -16.50
C PRO A 37 -17.08 9.35 -15.78
N VAL A 38 -16.96 10.18 -14.75
CA VAL A 38 -15.83 10.13 -13.83
C VAL A 38 -16.00 8.84 -13.04
N HIS A 39 -15.32 7.77 -13.47
CA HIS A 39 -15.06 6.66 -12.57
C HIS A 39 -14.00 7.17 -11.59
N THR A 40 -14.43 7.65 -10.43
CA THR A 40 -13.50 7.92 -9.33
C THR A 40 -12.86 6.59 -8.93
N ASP A 41 -11.53 6.54 -8.95
CA ASP A 41 -10.72 5.39 -8.52
C ASP A 41 -11.17 4.87 -7.14
N ALA A 42 -11.66 5.79 -6.29
CA ALA A 42 -12.27 5.54 -4.98
C ALA A 42 -13.48 4.57 -4.95
N SER A 43 -14.06 4.21 -6.09
CA SER A 43 -15.17 3.23 -6.15
C SER A 43 -14.70 1.79 -6.32
N ALA A 44 -13.40 1.54 -6.52
CA ALA A 44 -12.86 0.20 -6.58
C ALA A 44 -12.94 -0.47 -5.19
N PRO A 45 -13.33 -1.76 -5.10
CA PRO A 45 -13.15 -2.54 -3.88
C PRO A 45 -11.68 -2.51 -3.44
N PRO A 46 -11.40 -2.49 -2.12
CA PRO A 46 -10.02 -2.53 -1.63
C PRO A 46 -9.31 -3.78 -2.18
N SER A 47 -8.05 -3.60 -2.59
CA SER A 47 -7.26 -4.71 -3.09
C SER A 47 -7.08 -5.77 -2.01
N ASP A 48 -7.23 -7.06 -2.36
CA ASP A 48 -6.92 -8.16 -1.44
C ASP A 48 -5.40 -8.14 -1.15
N PRO A 49 -4.98 -7.92 0.11
CA PRO A 49 -3.57 -7.79 0.43
C PRO A 49 -2.78 -9.09 0.21
N PHE A 50 -3.43 -10.26 0.18
CA PHE A 50 -2.75 -11.56 0.08
C PHE A 50 -2.62 -12.11 -1.35
N ILE A 51 -2.71 -11.24 -2.36
CA ILE A 51 -2.47 -11.63 -3.75
C ILE A 51 -0.97 -12.00 -3.90
N PRO A 52 -0.65 -13.20 -4.43
CA PRO A 52 0.74 -13.69 -4.48
C PRO A 52 1.67 -12.81 -5.32
N ALA A 53 1.12 -12.09 -6.30
CA ALA A 53 1.86 -11.13 -7.12
C ALA A 53 2.36 -9.93 -6.31
N ALA A 54 1.63 -9.48 -5.29
CA ALA A 54 2.01 -8.33 -4.47
C ALA A 54 3.29 -8.61 -3.66
N THR A 55 3.50 -9.86 -3.23
CA THR A 55 4.72 -10.26 -2.53
C THR A 55 5.99 -10.12 -3.39
N GLN A 56 5.88 -10.15 -4.72
CA GLN A 56 7.04 -9.93 -5.61
C GLN A 56 7.50 -8.46 -5.62
N LEU A 57 6.69 -7.54 -5.12
CA LEU A 57 7.00 -6.10 -5.08
C LEU A 57 7.74 -5.69 -3.80
N LEU A 58 8.09 -6.65 -2.94
CA LEU A 58 8.76 -6.38 -1.66
C LEU A 58 10.27 -6.10 -1.81
N ASP A 59 10.87 -6.31 -2.97
CA ASP A 59 12.27 -5.97 -3.18
C ASP A 59 12.49 -4.44 -3.11
N ASN A 60 13.53 -4.00 -2.41
CA ASN A 60 13.90 -2.58 -2.22
C ASN A 60 12.86 -1.75 -1.45
N THR A 61 12.23 -2.38 -0.46
CA THR A 61 11.22 -1.75 0.40
C THR A 61 11.70 -1.60 1.85
N LYS A 62 11.13 -0.63 2.56
CA LYS A 62 11.39 -0.37 3.98
C LYS A 62 10.08 -0.33 4.75
N TRP A 63 10.10 -0.90 5.94
CA TRP A 63 8.92 -1.16 6.75
C TRP A 63 9.21 -0.93 8.22
N GLN A 64 8.22 -0.44 8.94
CA GLN A 64 8.22 -0.31 10.39
C GLN A 64 7.11 -1.17 10.97
N LEU A 65 7.41 -2.02 11.95
CA LEU A 65 6.39 -2.80 12.65
C LEU A 65 5.57 -1.85 13.53
N THR A 66 4.27 -1.76 13.27
CA THR A 66 3.36 -0.89 14.03
C THR A 66 2.40 -1.67 14.91
N GLU A 67 2.11 -2.92 14.55
CA GLU A 67 1.20 -3.78 15.30
C GLU A 67 1.68 -5.23 15.29
N TRP A 68 1.59 -5.87 16.46
CA TRP A 68 1.69 -7.31 16.59
C TRP A 68 0.51 -7.81 17.39
N LYS A 69 -0.40 -8.49 16.71
CA LYS A 69 -1.60 -9.10 17.27
C LYS A 69 -1.43 -10.60 17.37
N GLU A 70 -1.55 -11.12 18.58
CA GLU A 70 -1.52 -12.57 18.82
C GLU A 70 -2.77 -13.25 18.27
N ALA A 71 -2.71 -14.56 18.06
CA ALA A 71 -3.85 -15.34 17.58
C ALA A 71 -5.10 -15.24 18.49
N ASN A 72 -4.90 -15.02 19.79
CA ASN A 72 -5.96 -14.79 20.78
C ASN A 72 -6.59 -13.38 20.71
N GLY A 73 -6.04 -12.49 19.87
CA GLY A 73 -6.47 -11.11 19.71
C GLY A 73 -5.74 -10.07 20.57
N THR A 74 -4.87 -10.50 21.49
CA THR A 74 -4.05 -9.64 22.36
C THR A 74 -3.05 -8.85 21.53
N LEU A 75 -2.90 -7.56 21.82
CA LEU A 75 -1.88 -6.72 21.21
C LEU A 75 -0.61 -6.77 22.07
N ARG A 76 0.50 -7.18 21.45
CA ARG A 76 1.82 -7.16 22.08
C ARG A 76 2.34 -5.73 22.19
N THR A 77 2.98 -5.41 23.32
CA THR A 77 3.68 -4.14 23.50
C THR A 77 4.91 -4.08 22.59
N LEU A 78 5.00 -3.03 21.76
CA LEU A 78 6.15 -2.79 20.87
C LEU A 78 6.87 -1.49 21.25
N PRO A 79 8.20 -1.40 21.07
CA PRO A 79 8.94 -0.17 21.23
C PRO A 79 8.61 0.83 20.11
N GLY A 80 8.49 2.11 20.46
CA GLY A 80 8.36 3.19 19.48
C GLY A 80 6.98 3.34 18.83
N VAL A 81 5.98 2.57 19.27
CA VAL A 81 4.57 2.74 18.87
C VAL A 81 3.78 3.24 20.08
N SER A 82 3.05 4.35 19.94
CA SER A 82 2.12 4.76 20.99
C SER A 82 0.95 3.77 21.02
N ALA A 83 0.82 3.03 22.12
CA ALA A 83 -0.30 2.12 22.33
C ALA A 83 -1.62 2.91 22.27
N SER A 84 -2.35 2.79 21.18
CA SER A 84 -3.72 3.29 21.08
C SER A 84 -4.66 2.35 21.86
N THR A 85 -4.93 2.73 23.10
CA THR A 85 -6.11 2.38 23.92
C THR A 85 -6.46 0.89 24.05
N ALA A 86 -5.82 0.19 25.00
CA ALA A 86 -6.42 -0.94 25.69
C ALA A 86 -6.14 -0.83 27.19
N ALA A 87 -7.22 -0.81 27.99
CA ALA A 87 -7.19 -0.66 29.43
C ALA A 87 -6.55 -1.88 30.11
N ALA A 88 -5.36 -1.70 30.66
CA ALA A 88 -4.81 -2.48 31.77
C ALA A 88 -4.49 -1.50 32.92
N PRO A 89 -4.68 -1.88 34.20
CA PRO A 89 -4.49 -0.95 35.30
C PRO A 89 -3.02 -0.55 35.37
N ALA A 90 -2.79 0.76 35.36
CA ALA A 90 -1.49 1.38 35.37
C ALA A 90 -0.69 1.00 36.62
N ALA A 91 0.39 0.22 36.43
CA ALA A 91 1.61 0.47 37.20
C ALA A 91 2.18 1.82 36.74
N PRO A 92 2.82 2.63 37.62
CA PRO A 92 3.25 3.96 37.25
C PRO A 92 4.45 3.87 36.31
N ALA A 93 4.20 3.85 35.01
CA ALA A 93 5.21 4.16 34.01
C ALA A 93 5.40 5.68 34.02
N THR A 94 6.55 6.13 34.51
CA THR A 94 7.05 7.47 34.20
C THR A 94 7.10 7.58 32.67
N SER A 95 6.24 8.44 32.13
CA SER A 95 5.98 8.68 30.70
C SER A 95 7.18 9.19 29.89
N ALA A 96 8.39 9.16 30.46
CA ALA A 96 9.64 9.44 29.77
C ALA A 96 10.25 8.21 29.07
N ALA A 97 9.87 6.99 29.45
CA ALA A 97 10.44 5.75 28.88
C ALA A 97 9.82 5.32 27.53
N ALA A 98 8.59 5.77 27.24
CA ALA A 98 7.94 5.52 25.94
C ALA A 98 8.50 6.42 24.81
N ALA A 99 9.23 7.49 25.15
CA ALA A 99 9.66 8.51 24.20
C ALA A 99 11.07 8.32 23.62
N ALA A 100 11.74 7.18 23.86
CA ALA A 100 13.09 6.94 23.33
C ALA A 100 13.35 5.50 22.86
N ALA A 101 12.31 4.68 22.69
CA ALA A 101 12.47 3.31 22.19
C ALA A 101 12.47 3.32 20.66
N ASN A 102 13.57 2.86 20.04
CA ASN A 102 13.68 2.79 18.59
C ASN A 102 12.67 1.78 18.03
N PRO A 103 11.96 2.12 16.94
CA PRO A 103 10.96 1.23 16.38
C PRO A 103 11.59 0.01 15.72
N ILE A 104 10.87 -1.11 15.72
CA ILE A 104 11.26 -2.31 14.99
C ILE A 104 11.13 -2.03 13.49
N THR A 105 12.17 -2.35 12.73
CA THR A 105 12.26 -2.05 11.29
C THR A 105 12.66 -3.27 10.49
N LEU A 106 12.24 -3.28 9.22
CA LEU A 106 12.59 -4.27 8.22
C LEU A 106 12.89 -3.55 6.90
N GLU A 107 14.06 -3.80 6.35
CA GLU A 107 14.49 -3.35 5.03
C GLU A 107 14.84 -4.57 4.19
N LEU A 108 14.25 -4.64 3.00
CA LEU A 108 14.49 -5.69 2.01
C LEU A 108 15.24 -5.05 0.85
N SER A 109 16.47 -5.46 0.58
CA SER A 109 17.34 -4.84 -0.43
C SER A 109 17.91 -5.88 -1.39
N THR A 110 18.05 -5.47 -2.65
CA THR A 110 18.79 -6.20 -3.68
C THR A 110 20.05 -5.46 -4.15
N ALA A 111 20.48 -4.42 -3.41
CA ALA A 111 21.55 -3.51 -3.84
C ALA A 111 22.91 -4.21 -4.03
N THR A 112 23.17 -5.29 -3.30
CA THR A 112 24.40 -6.09 -3.40
C THR A 112 24.34 -7.15 -4.50
N GLY A 113 23.28 -7.15 -5.31
CA GLY A 113 23.01 -8.18 -6.33
C GLY A 113 22.43 -9.47 -5.77
N GLN A 114 22.19 -9.55 -4.45
CA GLN A 114 21.51 -10.65 -3.77
C GLN A 114 20.41 -10.08 -2.86
N ARG A 115 19.36 -10.87 -2.62
CA ARG A 115 18.28 -10.50 -1.70
C ARG A 115 18.76 -10.57 -0.26
N HIS A 116 18.86 -9.40 0.38
CA HIS A 116 19.34 -9.23 1.73
C HIS A 116 18.37 -8.40 2.56
N ALA A 117 17.99 -8.94 3.72
CA ALA A 117 17.15 -8.30 4.70
C ALA A 117 18.01 -7.71 5.82
N SER A 118 17.61 -6.57 6.36
CA SER A 118 18.25 -5.95 7.51
C SER A 118 17.25 -5.11 8.30
N GLY A 119 17.56 -4.80 9.55
CA GLY A 119 16.70 -3.92 10.32
C GLY A 119 17.11 -3.81 11.79
N PHE A 120 16.19 -3.30 12.59
CA PHE A 120 16.31 -3.20 14.03
C PHE A 120 15.21 -4.03 14.69
N SER A 121 15.58 -4.91 15.62
CA SER A 121 14.67 -5.87 16.28
C SER A 121 14.13 -5.38 17.63
N GLY A 122 14.36 -4.11 17.99
CA GLY A 122 13.94 -3.51 19.26
C GLY A 122 15.10 -3.26 20.21
N CYS A 123 16.13 -4.11 20.19
CA CYS A 123 17.38 -3.88 20.91
C CYS A 123 18.61 -3.91 20.00
N ASN A 124 18.67 -4.87 19.08
CA ASN A 124 19.83 -5.07 18.22
C ASN A 124 19.52 -4.80 16.75
N ARG A 125 20.59 -4.68 15.97
CA ARG A 125 20.49 -4.74 14.51
C ARG A 125 20.55 -6.19 14.08
N TYR A 126 19.80 -6.54 13.03
CA TYR A 126 19.82 -7.87 12.43
C TYR A 126 19.99 -7.78 10.92
N ALA A 127 20.45 -8.88 10.34
CA ALA A 127 20.68 -9.04 8.91
C ALA A 127 20.61 -10.52 8.49
N GLY A 128 20.24 -10.78 7.23
CA GLY A 128 20.27 -12.13 6.66
C GLY A 128 19.66 -12.19 5.27
N ALA A 129 19.67 -13.38 4.66
CA ALA A 129 19.05 -13.57 3.34
C ALA A 129 17.52 -13.64 3.44
N TYR A 130 16.82 -13.21 2.39
CA TYR A 130 15.39 -13.48 2.22
C TYR A 130 15.07 -14.03 0.83
N ALA A 131 13.92 -14.69 0.72
CA ALA A 131 13.40 -15.19 -0.54
C ALA A 131 11.91 -14.86 -0.68
N LEU A 132 11.53 -14.53 -1.92
CA LEU A 132 10.15 -14.30 -2.34
C LEU A 132 9.76 -15.42 -3.30
N LYS A 133 8.97 -16.40 -2.83
CA LYS A 133 8.58 -17.57 -3.64
C LYS A 133 7.12 -17.91 -3.39
N ASN A 134 6.37 -18.17 -4.46
CA ASN A 134 4.96 -18.59 -4.37
C ASN A 134 4.06 -17.65 -3.54
N GLY A 135 4.33 -16.34 -3.56
CA GLY A 135 3.59 -15.37 -2.75
C GLY A 135 3.96 -15.35 -1.26
N LEU A 136 5.09 -15.95 -0.88
CA LEU A 136 5.59 -15.98 0.49
C LEU A 136 6.93 -15.25 0.61
N LEU A 137 7.03 -14.37 1.61
CA LEU A 137 8.30 -13.84 2.13
C LEU A 137 8.83 -14.81 3.19
N SER A 138 10.05 -15.28 2.99
CA SER A 138 10.75 -16.16 3.92
C SER A 138 12.17 -15.64 4.17
N PHE A 139 12.69 -15.89 5.37
CA PHE A 139 14.03 -15.49 5.77
C PHE A 139 14.90 -16.73 5.96
N GLY A 140 16.17 -16.62 5.57
CA GLY A 140 17.20 -17.59 5.95
C GLY A 140 17.64 -17.37 7.40
N THR A 141 18.82 -17.88 7.74
CA THR A 141 19.42 -17.59 9.06
C THR A 141 19.65 -16.10 9.23
N LEU A 142 19.03 -15.52 10.26
CA LEU A 142 19.22 -14.13 10.66
C LEU A 142 20.33 -14.04 11.72
N ALA A 143 21.28 -13.14 11.52
CA ALA A 143 22.30 -12.80 12.48
C ALA A 143 22.00 -11.44 13.10
N GLY A 144 22.26 -11.29 14.40
CA GLY A 144 22.07 -10.04 15.14
C GLY A 144 23.29 -9.64 15.97
N THR A 145 23.36 -8.37 16.34
CA THR A 145 24.31 -7.89 17.35
C THR A 145 23.91 -8.40 18.75
N ARG A 146 24.78 -8.24 19.75
CA ARG A 146 24.57 -8.76 21.12
C ARG A 146 24.67 -7.65 22.18
N MET A 147 23.92 -6.58 21.99
CA MET A 147 23.71 -5.55 23.01
C MET A 147 22.64 -6.03 23.99
N ALA A 148 22.79 -5.68 25.26
CA ALA A 148 21.78 -5.90 26.28
C ALA A 148 20.97 -4.62 26.45
N CYS A 149 19.66 -4.69 26.20
CA CYS A 149 18.72 -3.60 26.47
C CYS A 149 17.79 -4.01 27.60
N ILE A 150 17.42 -3.03 28.44
CA ILE A 150 16.38 -3.20 29.47
C ILE A 150 15.07 -2.65 28.91
N GLY A 151 13.96 -3.34 29.20
CA GLY A 151 12.61 -2.93 28.83
C GLY A 151 12.13 -3.52 27.51
N THR A 152 11.08 -2.91 26.95
CA THR A 152 10.27 -3.48 25.85
C THR A 152 11.08 -3.90 24.63
N GLY A 153 12.14 -3.17 24.28
CA GLY A 153 13.02 -3.48 23.16
C GLY A 153 13.83 -4.76 23.34
N GLY A 154 14.28 -5.06 24.56
CA GLY A 154 14.97 -6.32 24.88
C GLY A 154 14.00 -7.49 24.96
N ASP A 155 12.81 -7.27 25.53
CA ASP A 155 11.80 -8.30 25.72
C ASP A 155 11.21 -8.82 24.39
N VAL A 156 11.10 -7.96 23.38
CA VAL A 156 10.49 -8.29 22.09
C VAL A 156 11.46 -8.89 21.07
N GLU A 157 12.76 -8.61 21.18
CA GLU A 157 13.75 -8.94 20.14
C GLU A 157 13.73 -10.42 19.75
N GLY A 158 13.87 -11.30 20.74
CA GLY A 158 13.95 -12.74 20.49
C GLY A 158 12.68 -13.27 19.84
N ALA A 159 11.52 -12.81 20.32
CA ALA A 159 10.24 -13.19 19.76
C ALA A 159 10.11 -12.69 18.31
N TYR A 160 10.54 -11.47 18.01
CA TYR A 160 10.48 -10.90 16.66
C TYR A 160 11.32 -11.69 15.66
N LEU A 161 12.55 -12.07 16.02
CA LEU A 161 13.41 -12.86 15.14
C LEU A 161 12.88 -14.29 14.93
N ASP A 162 12.29 -14.91 15.97
CA ASP A 162 11.59 -16.20 15.83
C ASP A 162 10.36 -16.08 14.93
N ALA A 163 9.58 -15.01 15.06
CA ALA A 163 8.41 -14.75 14.22
C ALA A 163 8.77 -14.65 12.73
N LEU A 164 9.87 -13.99 12.37
CA LEU A 164 10.33 -13.92 10.98
C LEU A 164 10.67 -15.29 10.38
N SER A 165 11.00 -16.30 11.21
CA SER A 165 11.27 -17.67 10.75
C SER A 165 10.01 -18.52 10.54
N ARG A 166 8.84 -18.06 10.99
CA ARG A 166 7.58 -18.81 11.02
C ARG A 166 6.47 -18.23 10.14
N ILE A 167 6.82 -17.40 9.17
CA ILE A 167 5.86 -16.75 8.29
C ILE A 167 5.14 -17.82 7.47
N ALA A 168 3.82 -17.92 7.65
CA ALA A 168 2.94 -18.81 6.92
C ALA A 168 2.28 -18.12 5.71
N ARG A 169 2.00 -16.81 5.81
CA ARG A 169 1.49 -16.00 4.70
C ARG A 169 2.07 -14.60 4.73
N SER A 170 2.23 -14.03 3.54
CA SER A 170 2.68 -12.65 3.36
C SER A 170 1.69 -11.93 2.45
N GLY A 171 1.40 -10.69 2.77
CA GLY A 171 0.53 -9.82 1.98
C GLY A 171 1.02 -8.39 1.98
N MET A 172 0.67 -7.64 0.95
CA MET A 172 0.98 -6.23 0.81
C MET A 172 -0.29 -5.49 0.39
N GLN A 173 -0.74 -4.56 1.24
CA GLN A 173 -1.75 -3.57 0.88
C GLN A 173 -1.09 -2.51 -0.01
N MET A 174 -1.56 -2.41 -1.25
CA MET A 174 -1.06 -1.43 -2.22
C MET A 174 -1.76 -0.08 -2.09
N ASP A 175 -3.02 -0.10 -1.67
CA ASP A 175 -3.82 1.09 -1.41
C ASP A 175 -3.26 1.85 -0.20
N ALA A 176 -3.34 3.18 -0.22
CA ALA A 176 -2.87 3.99 0.89
C ALA A 176 -3.78 3.82 2.12
N PRO A 177 -3.22 3.68 3.34
CA PRO A 177 -1.79 3.59 3.64
C PRO A 177 -1.20 2.21 3.31
N GLN A 178 0.00 2.19 2.73
CA GLN A 178 0.66 0.94 2.36
C GLN A 178 1.08 0.15 3.58
N ALA A 179 0.81 -1.16 3.57
CA ALA A 179 1.11 -2.04 4.67
C ALA A 179 1.60 -3.40 4.21
N LEU A 180 2.62 -3.93 4.89
CA LEU A 180 3.05 -5.32 4.79
C LEU A 180 2.40 -6.09 5.95
N LEU A 181 1.68 -7.17 5.63
CA LEU A 181 1.01 -8.04 6.59
C LEU A 181 1.68 -9.41 6.56
N LEU A 182 2.13 -9.87 7.72
CA LEU A 182 2.66 -11.22 7.91
C LEU A 182 1.73 -12.00 8.84
N ILE A 183 1.36 -13.21 8.43
CA ILE A 183 0.63 -14.16 9.26
C ILE A 183 1.57 -15.32 9.58
N LEU A 184 1.76 -15.60 10.85
CA LEU A 184 2.61 -16.68 11.32
C LEU A 184 1.85 -18.02 11.35
N ASP A 185 2.59 -19.12 11.46
CA ASP A 185 2.03 -20.48 11.57
C ASP A 185 1.12 -20.68 12.80
N ASN A 186 1.42 -19.99 13.90
CA ASN A 186 0.64 -19.97 15.13
C ASN A 186 -0.62 -19.09 15.04
N GLY A 187 -0.80 -18.33 13.94
CA GLY A 187 -1.93 -17.42 13.73
C GLY A 187 -1.70 -15.97 14.15
N ASP A 188 -0.53 -15.64 14.72
CA ASP A 188 -0.15 -14.26 15.02
C ASP A 188 -0.05 -13.42 13.75
N ARG A 189 -0.29 -12.12 13.90
CA ARG A 189 -0.32 -11.15 12.81
C ARG A 189 0.62 -10.00 13.12
N LEU A 190 1.54 -9.74 12.21
CA LEU A 190 2.45 -8.60 12.27
C LEU A 190 2.05 -7.65 11.13
N THR A 191 1.74 -6.41 11.49
CA THR A 191 1.43 -5.33 10.54
C THR A 191 2.58 -4.35 10.53
N PHE A 192 3.12 -4.12 9.34
CA PHE A 192 4.15 -3.12 9.12
C PHE A 192 3.62 -2.04 8.20
N THR A 193 3.98 -0.78 8.46
CA THR A 193 3.65 0.35 7.59
C THR A 193 4.91 0.92 6.96
N HIS A 194 4.72 1.66 5.86
CA HIS A 194 5.81 2.42 5.29
C HIS A 194 6.28 3.49 6.30
N PRO A 195 7.60 3.71 6.50
CA PRO A 195 8.09 4.67 7.50
C PRO A 195 7.54 6.09 7.36
N ALA A 196 7.17 6.52 6.14
CA ALA A 196 6.54 7.82 5.93
C ALA A 196 5.11 7.91 6.50
N ASP A 197 4.42 6.77 6.59
CA ASP A 197 3.05 6.67 7.13
C ASP A 197 3.05 6.28 8.62
N ALA A 198 4.18 5.81 9.15
CA ALA A 198 4.35 5.40 10.55
C ALA A 198 4.58 6.58 11.51
N ALA A 199 5.09 7.72 11.02
CA ALA A 199 5.15 8.95 11.80
C ALA A 199 3.76 9.58 11.88
N PRO A 200 3.30 10.07 13.06
CA PRO A 200 2.07 10.84 13.11
C PRO A 200 2.24 12.07 12.21
N ALA A 201 1.50 12.10 11.12
CA ALA A 201 1.47 13.21 10.19
C ALA A 201 1.15 14.48 10.97
N ALA A 202 2.15 15.32 11.23
CA ALA A 202 1.91 16.72 11.53
C ALA A 202 1.37 17.33 10.24
N GLN A 203 0.05 17.31 10.05
CA GLN A 203 -0.58 18.00 8.93
C GLN A 203 -0.19 19.49 8.98
N PRO A 204 0.36 20.08 7.90
CA PRO A 204 0.45 21.52 7.79
C PRO A 204 -0.98 22.07 7.71
N LYS A 205 -1.31 22.94 8.67
CA LYS A 205 -2.53 23.72 8.69
C LYS A 205 -2.55 24.60 7.43
N GLN A 206 -3.46 24.33 6.49
CA GLN A 206 -3.82 25.28 5.43
C GLN A 206 -4.71 26.38 6.00
#